data_AF-A0A1Z4LY82-F1
#
_entry.id   AF-A0A1Z4LY82-F1
#
_cell.length_a   1.000
_cell.length_b   1.000
_cell.length_c   1.000
_cell.angle_alpha   90.00
_cell.angle_beta   90.00
_cell.angle_gamma   90.00
#
_symmetry.space_group_name_H-M   'P 1'
#
loop_
_entity.id
_entity.type
_entity.pdbx_description
1 polymer ?
#
loop_
_entity_poly.entity_id
_entity_poly.type
_entity_poly.pdbx_seq_one_letter_code
_entity_poly.pdbx_strand_id
1 'polypeptide(L)'
;MTDSVKLGYKWDLLNILLLFFITTFALSKPVIKFVSGSVENISSIHNSSDGDLNDLFADRYSVGVLAICAAEGNCVPDGSRTKLYSGHVDPGNGVINRGWCSDQGRGGNNLDNADAICLKRTRSRIPRLVNKLQANGIKPERNIEAFINNLDQWNQASPRVSDAFPKRYADALKKGVTGKEAILWARVEAFRKSDGELEAGNSRVGLFSICVNPQNTYYSARLQQYQIWSERWRWNCIALDQKRRLEAIHQVLARNARSYHHN
;
A
#
# COMPACT_ATOMS: atom_id res chain seq x y z
N MET A 1 -4.15 -62.30 -42.52
CA MET A 1 -3.16 -61.92 -41.50
C MET A 1 -3.11 -60.41 -41.43
N THR A 2 -3.87 -59.83 -40.51
CA THR A 2 -3.90 -58.40 -40.21
C THR A 2 -4.19 -58.27 -38.73
N ASP A 3 -3.14 -58.16 -37.93
CA ASP A 3 -3.23 -57.96 -36.49
C ASP A 3 -3.52 -56.48 -36.18
N SER A 4 -4.71 -56.22 -35.64
CA SER A 4 -5.06 -54.92 -35.07
C SER A 4 -4.60 -54.85 -33.62
N VAL A 5 -3.62 -53.99 -33.34
CA VAL A 5 -3.15 -53.66 -31.99
C VAL A 5 -4.27 -52.92 -31.24
N LYS A 6 -4.80 -53.54 -30.17
CA LYS A 6 -5.69 -52.87 -29.20
C LYS A 6 -4.83 -52.03 -28.24
N LEU A 7 -4.79 -50.72 -28.45
CA LEU A 7 -4.24 -49.79 -27.46
C LEU A 7 -5.20 -49.66 -26.26
N GLY A 8 -4.69 -49.89 -25.06
CA GLY A 8 -5.44 -49.98 -23.81
C GLY A 8 -6.00 -48.64 -23.32
N TYR A 9 -7.32 -48.62 -23.15
CA TYR A 9 -8.16 -47.50 -22.68
C TYR A 9 -8.01 -47.16 -21.17
N LYS A 10 -6.93 -47.55 -20.50
CA LYS A 10 -6.82 -47.49 -19.02
C LYS A 10 -5.77 -46.54 -18.45
N TRP A 11 -5.05 -45.77 -19.28
CA TRP A 11 -3.96 -44.91 -18.82
C TRP A 11 -4.23 -43.41 -18.76
N ASP A 12 -5.45 -42.93 -19.07
CA ASP A 12 -5.73 -41.48 -19.14
C ASP A 12 -6.57 -40.89 -17.99
N LEU A 13 -7.26 -41.69 -17.19
CA LEU A 13 -8.13 -41.12 -16.14
C LEU A 13 -7.34 -40.59 -14.93
N LEU A 14 -6.18 -41.17 -14.61
CA LEU A 14 -5.34 -40.72 -13.49
C LEU A 14 -4.62 -39.39 -13.79
N ASN A 15 -4.26 -39.13 -15.05
CA ASN A 15 -3.65 -37.86 -15.46
C ASN A 15 -4.68 -36.72 -15.54
N ILE A 16 -5.93 -37.01 -15.92
CA ILE A 16 -7.01 -36.01 -15.93
C ILE A 16 -7.41 -35.61 -14.51
N LEU A 17 -7.46 -36.55 -13.56
CA LEU A 17 -7.74 -36.24 -12.14
C LEU A 17 -6.60 -35.45 -11.48
N LEU A 18 -5.34 -35.70 -11.86
CA LEU A 18 -4.19 -34.91 -11.38
C LEU A 18 -4.21 -33.47 -11.93
N LEU A 19 -4.65 -33.28 -13.18
CA LEU A 19 -4.83 -31.96 -13.80
C LEU A 19 -5.99 -31.14 -13.18
N PHE A 20 -7.05 -31.79 -12.69
CA PHE A 20 -8.12 -31.11 -11.95
C PHE A 20 -7.75 -30.76 -10.50
N PHE A 21 -6.84 -31.51 -9.86
CA PHE A 21 -6.34 -31.16 -8.53
C PHE A 21 -5.26 -30.06 -8.55
N ILE A 22 -4.53 -29.88 -9.65
CA ILE A 22 -3.52 -28.82 -9.77
C ILE A 22 -4.15 -27.47 -10.19
N THR A 23 -5.33 -27.46 -10.80
CA THR A 23 -6.01 -26.23 -11.24
C THR A 23 -6.87 -25.56 -10.16
N THR A 24 -7.11 -26.20 -9.02
CA THR A 24 -7.90 -25.62 -7.91
C THR A 24 -7.07 -24.90 -6.84
N PHE A 25 -5.74 -24.98 -6.89
CA PHE A 25 -4.86 -24.24 -5.97
C PHE A 25 -4.47 -22.83 -6.42
N ALA A 26 -4.94 -22.36 -7.58
CA ALA A 26 -4.50 -21.10 -8.18
C ALA A 26 -5.38 -19.85 -7.90
N LEU A 27 -6.46 -19.94 -7.10
CA LEU A 27 -7.36 -18.78 -6.88
C LEU A 27 -7.87 -18.58 -5.44
N SER A 28 -7.22 -19.16 -4.42
CA SER A 28 -7.46 -18.64 -3.06
C SER A 28 -6.76 -17.29 -2.91
N LYS A 29 -7.56 -16.21 -2.98
CA LYS A 29 -7.16 -14.82 -2.73
C LYS A 29 -6.29 -14.76 -1.47
N PRO A 30 -5.20 -13.98 -1.43
CA PRO A 30 -4.52 -13.70 -0.17
C PRO A 30 -5.48 -12.89 0.71
N VAL A 31 -5.97 -13.51 1.79
CA VAL A 31 -6.95 -12.90 2.70
C VAL A 31 -6.22 -12.41 3.95
N ILE A 32 -5.63 -11.22 3.89
CA ILE A 32 -5.64 -10.36 5.07
C ILE A 32 -7.01 -9.68 5.06
N LYS A 33 -8.03 -10.38 5.60
CA LYS A 33 -9.32 -9.76 5.90
C LYS A 33 -9.08 -8.68 6.95
N PHE A 34 -9.68 -7.51 6.78
CA PHE A 34 -9.93 -6.68 7.95
C PHE A 34 -10.88 -7.49 8.83
N VAL A 35 -10.53 -7.72 10.10
CA VAL A 35 -11.51 -8.22 11.06
C VAL A 35 -12.59 -7.15 11.11
N SER A 36 -13.81 -7.50 10.68
CA SER A 36 -14.98 -6.64 10.75
C SER A 36 -15.40 -6.49 12.22
N GLY A 37 -14.61 -5.76 13.01
CA GLY A 37 -15.13 -5.09 14.18
C GLY A 37 -16.08 -4.01 13.67
N SER A 38 -17.33 -4.06 14.13
CA SER A 38 -18.44 -3.10 13.91
C SER A 38 -18.13 -2.01 12.89
N VAL A 39 -18.62 -2.23 11.66
CA VAL A 39 -18.61 -1.24 10.58
C VAL A 39 -19.48 -0.07 11.02
N GLU A 40 -18.89 0.90 11.73
CA GLU A 40 -19.32 2.28 11.53
C GLU A 40 -18.99 2.58 10.08
N ASN A 41 -20.04 2.57 9.27
CA ASN A 41 -20.00 2.86 7.86
C ASN A 41 -19.54 4.31 7.73
N ILE A 42 -18.24 4.53 7.54
CA ILE A 42 -17.66 5.80 7.09
C ILE A 42 -18.02 6.04 5.60
N SER A 43 -19.14 5.49 5.14
CA SER A 43 -19.75 5.78 3.84
C SER A 43 -20.48 7.13 3.85
N SER A 44 -20.56 7.81 5.00
CA SER A 44 -21.25 9.09 5.17
C SER A 44 -20.38 10.26 5.63
N ILE A 45 -19.03 10.19 5.52
CA ILE A 45 -18.24 11.43 5.61
C ILE A 45 -18.52 12.22 4.33
N HIS A 46 -19.55 13.05 4.42
CA HIS A 46 -19.88 14.21 3.61
C HIS A 46 -19.21 14.34 2.23
N ASN A 47 -20.04 14.29 1.20
CA ASN A 47 -19.84 14.89 -0.12
C ASN A 47 -19.73 16.44 -0.06
N SER A 48 -18.97 16.99 0.88
CA SER A 48 -18.91 18.44 1.14
C SER A 48 -17.48 18.87 1.48
N SER A 49 -16.59 18.68 0.52
CA SER A 49 -15.59 19.70 0.20
C SER A 49 -15.04 19.38 -1.19
N ASP A 50 -15.58 20.05 -2.21
CA ASP A 50 -14.80 20.38 -3.42
C ASP A 50 -13.66 21.35 -3.00
N GLY A 51 -12.84 20.92 -2.05
CA GLY A 51 -11.63 21.61 -1.63
C GLY A 51 -10.54 21.29 -2.64
N ASP A 52 -9.69 22.26 -2.94
CA ASP A 52 -8.56 22.02 -3.81
C ASP A 52 -7.70 20.91 -3.19
N LEU A 53 -7.37 19.86 -3.95
CA LEU A 53 -6.49 18.79 -3.48
C LEU A 53 -5.13 19.32 -3.01
N ASN A 54 -4.75 20.53 -3.45
CA ASN A 54 -3.59 21.24 -2.93
C ASN A 54 -3.74 21.66 -1.46
N ASP A 55 -4.95 21.91 -0.96
CA ASP A 55 -5.21 22.32 0.43
C ASP A 55 -4.90 21.19 1.42
N LEU A 56 -5.04 19.94 0.98
CA LEU A 56 -4.60 18.76 1.76
C LEU A 56 -3.08 18.80 2.05
N PHE A 57 -2.32 19.58 1.28
CA PHE A 57 -0.88 19.73 1.36
C PHE A 57 -0.47 21.22 1.25
N ALA A 58 -1.24 22.13 1.85
CA ALA A 58 -0.95 23.55 1.82
C ALA A 58 0.34 23.88 2.60
N ASP A 59 0.46 23.31 3.79
CA ASP A 59 1.54 23.52 4.74
C ASP A 59 1.85 22.25 5.55
N ARG A 60 2.74 22.36 6.54
CA ARG A 60 3.19 21.23 7.37
C ARG A 60 2.15 20.71 8.38
N TYR A 61 1.03 21.40 8.54
CA TYR A 61 -0.06 21.05 9.46
C TYR A 61 -1.30 20.55 8.70
N SER A 62 -1.29 20.63 7.38
CA SER A 62 -2.38 20.19 6.53
C SER A 62 -2.63 18.68 6.69
N VAL A 63 -3.91 18.28 6.59
CA VAL A 63 -4.33 16.91 6.91
C VAL A 63 -3.61 15.83 6.11
N GLY A 64 -3.30 16.08 4.84
CA GLY A 64 -2.54 15.15 4.00
C GLY A 64 -1.08 15.00 4.46
N VAL A 65 -0.46 16.09 4.93
CA VAL A 65 0.88 16.04 5.53
C VAL A 65 0.87 15.26 6.84
N LEU A 66 -0.09 15.52 7.73
CA LEU A 66 -0.24 14.77 8.97
C LEU A 66 -0.49 13.27 8.72
N ALA A 67 -1.29 12.95 7.70
CA ALA A 67 -1.57 11.57 7.31
C ALA A 67 -0.32 10.82 6.85
N ILE A 68 0.51 11.42 5.99
CA ILE A 68 1.78 10.81 5.59
C ILE A 68 2.77 10.76 6.77
N CYS A 69 2.81 11.80 7.61
CA CYS A 69 3.64 11.79 8.82
C CYS A 69 3.32 10.61 9.74
N ALA A 70 2.03 10.33 9.93
CA ALA A 70 1.56 9.18 10.69
C ALA A 70 1.88 7.85 9.99
N ALA A 71 1.74 7.78 8.67
CA ALA A 71 2.12 6.59 7.88
C ALA A 71 3.61 6.24 8.00
N GLU A 72 4.48 7.26 8.00
CA GLU A 72 5.91 7.12 8.27
C GLU A 72 6.22 6.72 9.73
N GLY A 73 5.31 7.02 10.66
CA GLY A 73 5.54 6.86 12.10
C GLY A 73 6.25 8.05 12.75
N ASN A 74 6.46 9.13 12.01
CA ASN A 74 7.05 10.38 12.51
C ASN A 74 6.04 11.23 13.29
N CYS A 75 4.74 10.98 13.11
CA CYS A 75 3.66 11.55 13.91
C CYS A 75 2.76 10.45 14.48
N VAL A 76 2.10 10.75 15.59
CA VAL A 76 0.89 10.02 16.00
C VAL A 76 -0.34 10.58 15.26
N PRO A 77 -1.48 9.87 15.23
CA PRO A 77 -2.65 10.31 14.47
C PRO A 77 -3.29 11.65 14.90
N ASP A 78 -2.95 12.21 16.07
CA ASP A 78 -3.37 13.57 16.47
C ASP A 78 -2.42 14.67 15.96
N GLY A 79 -1.36 14.30 15.23
CA GLY A 79 -0.37 15.24 14.70
C GLY A 79 0.80 15.52 15.65
N SER A 80 0.79 15.01 16.88
CA SER A 80 1.98 15.11 17.75
C SER A 80 3.14 14.33 17.14
N ARG A 81 4.35 14.90 17.23
CA ARG A 81 5.56 14.32 16.64
C ARG A 81 6.11 13.20 17.53
N THR A 82 6.58 12.12 16.92
CA THR A 82 7.31 11.06 17.63
C THR A 82 8.82 11.38 17.65
N LYS A 83 9.59 10.59 18.40
CA LYS A 83 11.07 10.67 18.37
C LYS A 83 11.67 10.42 16.98
N LEU A 84 10.96 9.75 16.07
CA LEU A 84 11.45 9.45 14.72
C LEU A 84 11.51 10.70 13.84
N TYR A 85 10.68 11.70 14.15
CA TYR A 85 10.62 12.98 13.43
C TYR A 85 11.97 13.71 13.41
N SER A 86 12.67 13.74 14.54
CA SER A 86 13.95 14.42 14.68
C SER A 86 15.10 13.72 13.94
N GLY A 87 14.93 12.45 13.59
CA GLY A 87 16.00 11.66 12.99
C GLY A 87 15.93 10.19 13.37
N HIS A 88 16.02 9.30 12.39
CA HIS A 88 16.27 7.88 12.61
C HIS A 88 17.03 7.27 11.43
N VAL A 89 17.75 6.18 11.67
CA VAL A 89 18.43 5.42 10.61
C VAL A 89 17.43 4.45 9.99
N ASP A 90 17.31 4.48 8.67
CA ASP A 90 16.48 3.56 7.91
C ASP A 90 17.08 2.14 7.95
N PRO A 91 16.36 1.12 8.44
CA PRO A 91 16.87 -0.24 8.51
C PRO A 91 17.05 -0.89 7.12
N GLY A 92 16.40 -0.37 6.08
CA GLY A 92 16.44 -0.91 4.72
C GLY A 92 17.61 -0.41 3.88
N ASN A 93 18.20 0.75 4.20
CA ASN A 93 19.32 1.33 3.43
C ASN A 93 20.40 2.06 4.27
N GLY A 94 20.22 2.22 5.59
CA GLY A 94 21.19 2.85 6.49
C GLY A 94 21.25 4.39 6.44
N VAL A 95 20.34 5.05 5.71
CA VAL A 95 20.32 6.52 5.56
C VAL A 95 19.57 7.15 6.73
N ILE A 96 19.98 8.37 7.14
CA ILE A 96 19.27 9.13 8.16
C ILE A 96 18.04 9.80 7.53
N ASN A 97 16.87 9.45 8.06
CA ASN A 97 15.56 10.00 7.73
C ASN A 97 15.17 11.09 8.72
N ARG A 98 14.61 12.21 8.24
CA ARG A 98 14.16 13.35 9.08
C ARG A 98 12.86 14.00 8.60
N GLY A 99 12.18 14.69 9.51
CA GLY A 99 10.97 15.46 9.20
C GLY A 99 9.76 14.56 8.93
N TRP A 100 8.64 15.17 8.54
CA TRP A 100 7.38 14.45 8.46
C TRP A 100 7.40 13.30 7.43
N CYS A 101 8.07 13.47 6.30
CA CYS A 101 8.09 12.48 5.21
C CYS A 101 9.27 11.49 5.25
N SER A 102 10.07 11.48 6.33
CA SER A 102 11.32 10.70 6.37
C SER A 102 12.30 11.11 5.27
N ASP A 103 12.59 12.41 5.14
CA ASP A 103 13.55 12.92 4.16
C ASP A 103 14.95 12.33 4.37
N GLN A 104 15.48 11.73 3.31
CA GLN A 104 16.79 11.06 3.26
C GLN A 104 17.93 12.06 2.97
N GLY A 105 17.97 13.17 3.72
CA GLY A 105 19.09 14.13 3.71
C GLY A 105 19.06 15.20 2.61
N ARG A 106 17.96 15.33 1.85
CA ARG A 106 17.79 16.35 0.81
C ARG A 106 17.69 17.74 1.45
N GLY A 107 17.09 17.83 2.64
CA GLY A 107 17.04 19.03 3.48
C GLY A 107 18.32 19.29 4.28
N GLY A 108 19.36 18.47 4.09
CA GLY A 108 20.54 18.48 4.93
C GLY A 108 20.21 18.07 6.38
N ASN A 109 20.79 18.77 7.34
CA ASN A 109 20.63 18.49 8.78
C ASN A 109 19.58 19.37 9.48
N ASN A 110 18.80 20.17 8.74
CA ASN A 110 17.78 21.05 9.28
C ASN A 110 16.38 20.44 9.06
N LEU A 111 15.59 20.33 10.13
CA LEU A 111 14.23 19.76 10.09
C LEU A 111 13.25 20.60 9.25
N ASP A 112 13.29 21.93 9.37
CA ASP A 112 12.41 22.79 8.58
C ASP A 112 12.74 22.69 7.08
N ASN A 113 14.02 22.53 6.72
CA ASN A 113 14.42 22.28 5.34
C ASN A 113 13.95 20.91 4.84
N ALA A 114 14.07 19.86 5.68
CA ALA A 114 13.55 18.53 5.36
C ALA A 114 12.04 18.59 5.10
N ASP A 115 11.28 19.23 5.99
CA ASP A 115 9.83 19.39 5.88
C ASP A 115 9.43 20.19 4.62
N ALA A 116 10.14 21.28 4.32
CA ALA A 116 9.89 22.12 3.16
C ALA A 116 10.16 21.37 1.84
N ILE A 117 11.23 20.58 1.77
CA ILE A 117 11.54 19.77 0.60
C ILE A 117 10.53 18.64 0.43
N CYS A 118 10.14 17.97 1.52
CA CYS A 118 9.05 17.00 1.51
C CYS A 118 7.77 17.62 0.93
N LEU A 119 7.37 18.79 1.43
CA LEU A 119 6.16 19.48 0.96
C LEU A 119 6.23 19.84 -0.52
N LYS A 120 7.35 20.43 -0.95
CA LYS A 120 7.59 20.77 -2.35
C LYS A 120 7.49 19.54 -3.27
N ARG A 121 8.14 18.43 -2.90
CA ARG A 121 8.13 17.17 -3.67
C ARG A 121 6.77 16.50 -3.73
N THR A 122 6.01 16.56 -2.64
CA THR A 122 4.66 16.00 -2.58
C THR A 122 3.73 16.82 -3.47
N ARG A 123 3.74 18.15 -3.32
CA ARG A 123 2.94 19.06 -4.16
C ARG A 123 3.28 18.95 -5.65
N SER A 124 4.57 18.83 -6.01
CA SER A 124 4.97 18.67 -7.41
C SER A 124 4.43 17.38 -8.05
N ARG A 125 4.06 16.38 -7.24
CA ARG A 125 3.53 15.11 -7.72
C ARG A 125 2.01 15.12 -7.92
N ILE A 126 1.29 16.02 -7.25
CA ILE A 126 -0.18 16.10 -7.26
C ILE A 126 -0.75 16.09 -8.69
N PRO A 127 -0.35 16.98 -9.63
CA PRO A 127 -0.99 17.05 -10.94
C PRO A 127 -0.92 15.73 -11.72
N ARG A 128 0.23 15.04 -11.62
CA ARG A 128 0.42 13.75 -12.30
C ARG A 128 -0.49 12.66 -11.72
N LEU A 129 -0.59 12.57 -10.40
CA LEU A 129 -1.39 11.51 -9.76
C LEU A 129 -2.89 11.78 -9.92
N VAL A 130 -3.31 13.05 -9.90
CA VAL A 130 -4.67 13.46 -10.26
C VAL A 130 -5.02 13.00 -11.67
N ASN A 131 -4.19 13.35 -12.66
CA ASN A 131 -4.41 12.93 -14.05
C ASN A 131 -4.49 11.41 -14.20
N LYS A 132 -3.64 10.66 -13.47
CA LYS A 132 -3.67 9.18 -13.54
C LYS A 132 -4.89 8.57 -12.88
N LEU A 133 -5.37 9.13 -11.76
CA LEU A 133 -6.63 8.70 -11.14
C LEU A 133 -7.81 8.98 -12.07
N GLN A 134 -7.90 10.19 -12.62
CA GLN A 134 -8.95 10.60 -13.55
C GLN A 134 -8.95 9.76 -14.82
N ALA A 135 -7.77 9.46 -15.40
CA ALA A 135 -7.63 8.57 -16.55
C ALA A 135 -8.09 7.13 -16.28
N ASN A 136 -8.21 6.73 -15.00
CA ASN A 136 -8.77 5.44 -14.59
C ASN A 136 -10.20 5.57 -14.05
N GLY A 137 -10.89 6.68 -14.31
CA GLY A 137 -12.28 6.92 -13.92
C GLY A 137 -12.48 7.24 -12.44
N ILE A 138 -11.41 7.54 -11.70
CA ILE A 138 -11.46 7.85 -10.27
C ILE A 138 -11.39 9.37 -10.12
N LYS A 139 -12.39 9.97 -9.47
CA LYS A 139 -12.39 11.39 -9.09
C LYS A 139 -11.68 11.55 -7.74
N PRO A 140 -10.45 12.10 -7.67
CA PRO A 140 -9.69 12.14 -6.42
C PRO A 140 -10.39 12.93 -5.30
N GLU A 141 -11.13 13.98 -5.66
CA GLU A 141 -11.89 14.85 -4.77
C GLU A 141 -12.99 14.07 -4.02
N ARG A 142 -13.52 13.01 -4.65
CA ARG A 142 -14.49 12.09 -4.04
C ARG A 142 -13.84 10.87 -3.38
N ASN A 143 -12.51 10.75 -3.46
CA ASN A 143 -11.75 9.59 -3.01
C ASN A 143 -10.48 10.04 -2.27
N ILE A 144 -10.63 10.99 -1.33
CA ILE A 144 -9.52 11.64 -0.61
C ILE A 144 -8.58 10.64 0.06
N GLU A 145 -9.11 9.61 0.72
CA GLU A 145 -8.29 8.58 1.37
C GLU A 145 -7.44 7.81 0.34
N ALA A 146 -8.02 7.43 -0.81
CA ALA A 146 -7.27 6.77 -1.87
C ALA A 146 -6.23 7.70 -2.52
N PHE A 147 -6.55 8.99 -2.66
CA PHE A 147 -5.63 10.00 -3.17
C PHE A 147 -4.42 10.20 -2.24
N ILE A 148 -4.63 10.34 -0.93
CA ILE A 148 -3.56 10.48 0.06
C ILE A 148 -2.71 9.20 0.10
N ASN A 149 -3.32 8.02 0.04
CA ASN A 149 -2.58 6.76 -0.04
C ASN A 149 -1.71 6.65 -1.32
N ASN A 150 -2.16 7.22 -2.44
CA ASN A 150 -1.35 7.28 -3.67
C ASN A 150 -0.12 8.20 -3.50
N LEU A 151 -0.30 9.37 -2.86
CA LEU A 151 0.82 10.27 -2.54
C LEU A 151 1.78 9.69 -1.50
N ASP A 152 1.26 8.99 -0.48
CA ASP A 152 2.11 8.24 0.46
C ASP A 152 2.93 7.16 -0.28
N GLN A 153 2.35 6.49 -1.28
CA GLN A 153 3.08 5.52 -2.10
C GLN A 153 4.20 6.17 -2.91
N TRP A 154 4.01 7.42 -3.34
CA TRP A 154 5.08 8.22 -3.94
C TRP A 154 6.18 8.58 -2.94
N ASN A 155 5.82 8.84 -1.68
CA ASN A 155 6.80 9.09 -0.63
C ASN A 155 7.64 7.85 -0.32
N GLN A 156 6.99 6.68 -0.31
CA GLN A 156 7.58 5.43 0.15
C GLN A 156 8.43 4.72 -0.92
N ALA A 157 8.02 4.79 -2.18
CA ALA A 157 8.52 3.91 -3.23
C ALA A 157 8.89 4.66 -4.51
N SER A 158 9.46 3.93 -5.48
CA SER A 158 9.83 4.51 -6.76
C SER A 158 8.60 5.09 -7.51
N PRO A 159 8.80 6.07 -8.42
CA PRO A 159 7.70 6.65 -9.19
C PRO A 159 6.82 5.61 -9.90
N ARG A 160 7.41 4.47 -10.33
CA ARG A 160 6.70 3.35 -10.95
C ARG A 160 5.54 2.85 -10.09
N VAL A 161 5.75 2.72 -8.78
CA VAL A 161 4.77 2.15 -7.85
C VAL A 161 3.59 3.10 -7.68
N SER A 162 3.84 4.38 -7.33
CA SER A 162 2.76 5.39 -7.26
C SER A 162 2.00 5.55 -8.59
N ASP A 163 2.70 5.49 -9.72
CA ASP A 163 2.08 5.61 -11.05
C ASP A 163 1.18 4.42 -11.42
N ALA A 164 1.40 3.25 -10.82
CA ALA A 164 0.61 2.05 -11.02
C ALA A 164 -0.65 2.03 -10.13
N PHE A 165 -0.60 2.66 -8.95
CA PHE A 165 -1.69 2.65 -7.96
C PHE A 165 -3.08 2.98 -8.56
N PRO A 166 -3.26 4.06 -9.37
CA PRO A 166 -4.57 4.41 -9.93
C PRO A 166 -5.25 3.29 -10.70
N LYS A 167 -4.50 2.61 -11.57
CA LYS A 167 -5.01 1.47 -12.32
C LYS A 167 -5.35 0.31 -11.39
N ARG A 168 -4.49 0.01 -10.41
CA ARG A 168 -4.74 -1.08 -9.46
C ARG A 168 -5.97 -0.81 -8.60
N TYR A 169 -6.19 0.43 -8.19
CA TYR A 169 -7.39 0.83 -7.45
C TYR A 169 -8.65 0.65 -8.31
N ALA A 170 -8.64 1.12 -9.56
CA ALA A 170 -9.76 0.89 -10.48
C ALA A 170 -10.01 -0.61 -10.73
N ASP A 171 -8.96 -1.42 -10.88
CA ASP A 171 -9.08 -2.87 -11.05
C ASP A 171 -9.68 -3.54 -9.80
N ALA A 172 -9.36 -3.06 -8.59
CA ALA A 172 -9.96 -3.55 -7.34
C ALA A 172 -11.46 -3.23 -7.26
N LEU A 173 -11.84 -1.99 -7.58
CA LEU A 173 -13.23 -1.54 -7.61
C LEU A 173 -14.06 -2.37 -8.62
N LYS A 174 -13.52 -2.63 -9.81
CA LYS A 174 -14.16 -3.49 -10.83
C LYS A 174 -14.38 -4.93 -10.35
N LYS A 175 -13.57 -5.41 -9.40
CA LYS A 175 -13.72 -6.74 -8.76
C LYS A 175 -14.68 -6.73 -7.57
N GLY A 176 -15.36 -5.61 -7.31
CA GLY A 176 -16.27 -5.44 -6.18
C GLY A 176 -15.56 -5.25 -4.83
N VAL A 177 -14.23 -5.07 -4.82
CA VAL A 177 -13.50 -4.72 -3.60
C VAL A 177 -13.71 -3.22 -3.36
N THR A 178 -14.03 -2.82 -2.13
CA THR A 178 -14.37 -1.41 -1.81
C THR A 178 -13.64 -0.93 -0.55
N GLY A 179 -13.74 0.37 -0.25
CA GLY A 179 -13.20 0.99 0.95
C GLY A 179 -11.69 0.72 1.16
N LYS A 180 -11.30 0.49 2.42
CA LYS A 180 -9.91 0.21 2.81
C LYS A 180 -9.34 -1.03 2.13
N GLU A 181 -10.16 -2.04 1.85
CA GLU A 181 -9.69 -3.26 1.16
C GLU A 181 -9.25 -2.95 -0.27
N ALA A 182 -9.98 -2.10 -0.99
CA ALA A 182 -9.60 -1.71 -2.34
C ALA A 182 -8.30 -0.89 -2.35
N ILE A 183 -8.14 0.00 -1.37
CA ILE A 183 -6.91 0.79 -1.21
C ILE A 183 -5.73 -0.13 -0.87
N LEU A 184 -5.87 -1.02 0.12
CA LEU A 184 -4.81 -1.98 0.48
C LEU A 184 -4.41 -2.84 -0.72
N TRP A 185 -5.40 -3.38 -1.45
CA TRP A 185 -5.14 -4.16 -2.65
C TRP A 185 -4.35 -3.36 -3.68
N ALA A 186 -4.76 -2.11 -3.93
CA ALA A 186 -4.08 -1.22 -4.88
C ALA A 186 -2.65 -0.89 -4.45
N ARG A 187 -2.44 -0.64 -3.15
CA ARG A 187 -1.11 -0.40 -2.57
C ARG A 187 -0.17 -1.58 -2.78
N VAL A 188 -0.64 -2.80 -2.54
CA VAL A 188 0.19 -4.01 -2.72
C VAL A 188 0.47 -4.25 -4.21
N GLU A 189 -0.57 -4.22 -5.05
CA GLU A 189 -0.46 -4.57 -6.46
C GLU A 189 0.26 -3.51 -7.30
N ALA A 190 0.45 -2.30 -6.76
CA ALA A 190 1.30 -1.28 -7.35
C ALA A 190 2.77 -1.70 -7.45
N PHE A 191 3.23 -2.60 -6.56
CA PHE A 191 4.59 -3.14 -6.61
C PHE A 191 4.78 -4.19 -7.71
N ARG A 192 3.69 -4.70 -8.32
CA ARG A 192 3.76 -5.72 -9.37
C ARG A 192 4.39 -5.16 -10.65
N LYS A 193 5.44 -5.83 -11.13
CA LYS A 193 6.14 -5.56 -12.39
C LYS A 193 5.35 -6.06 -13.59
N SER A 194 5.85 -5.75 -14.79
CA SER A 194 5.29 -6.20 -16.07
C SER A 194 5.39 -7.72 -16.27
N ASP A 195 6.40 -8.36 -15.71
CA ASP A 195 6.58 -9.83 -15.69
C ASP A 195 5.63 -10.55 -14.70
N GLY A 196 4.80 -9.80 -13.98
CA GLY A 196 3.85 -10.33 -13.00
C GLY A 196 4.43 -10.53 -11.60
N GLU A 197 5.73 -10.36 -11.38
CA GLU A 197 6.31 -10.51 -10.04
C GLU A 197 6.12 -9.26 -9.16
N LEU A 198 5.98 -9.48 -7.85
CA LEU A 198 6.00 -8.42 -6.85
C LEU A 198 7.43 -8.07 -6.45
N GLU A 199 7.78 -6.79 -6.52
CA GLU A 199 9.12 -6.28 -6.23
C GLU A 199 9.06 -5.26 -5.10
N ALA A 200 9.59 -5.60 -3.93
CA ALA A 200 9.74 -4.68 -2.80
C ALA A 200 11.09 -4.89 -2.07
N GLY A 201 12.15 -5.17 -2.84
CA GLY A 201 13.49 -5.48 -2.34
C GLY A 201 13.91 -6.92 -2.62
N ASN A 202 14.91 -7.41 -1.88
CA ASN A 202 15.43 -8.77 -1.93
C ASN A 202 15.85 -9.24 -0.53
N SER A 203 16.62 -10.32 -0.40
CA SER A 203 17.05 -10.85 0.90
C SER A 203 18.02 -9.94 1.69
N ARG A 204 18.59 -8.92 1.05
CA ARG A 204 19.60 -8.03 1.64
C ARG A 204 19.10 -6.61 1.86
N VAL A 205 18.23 -6.10 0.98
CA VAL A 205 17.74 -4.71 1.03
C VAL A 205 16.25 -4.61 0.79
N GLY A 206 15.64 -3.52 1.27
CA GLY A 206 14.23 -3.23 1.10
C GLY A 206 13.29 -4.01 2.03
N LEU A 207 11.99 -3.95 1.76
CA LEU A 207 10.97 -4.55 2.64
C LEU A 207 11.11 -6.07 2.76
N PHE A 208 11.51 -6.76 1.68
CA PHE A 208 11.70 -8.20 1.73
C PHE A 208 12.82 -8.64 2.68
N SER A 209 13.90 -7.86 2.86
CA SER A 209 14.94 -8.19 3.83
C SER A 209 14.45 -8.02 5.27
N ILE A 210 13.57 -7.04 5.51
CA ILE A 210 12.90 -6.82 6.78
C ILE A 210 11.95 -7.99 7.10
N CYS A 211 11.18 -8.45 6.11
CA CYS A 211 10.23 -9.55 6.29
C CYS A 211 10.88 -10.92 6.51
N VAL A 212 12.03 -11.18 5.87
CA VAL A 212 12.74 -12.47 5.99
C VAL A 212 13.63 -12.54 7.24
N ASN A 213 13.88 -11.40 7.90
CA ASN A 213 14.67 -11.33 9.13
C ASN A 213 13.96 -12.10 10.27
N PRO A 214 14.53 -13.21 10.77
CA PRO A 214 13.89 -14.04 11.79
C PRO A 214 13.78 -13.34 13.15
N GLN A 215 14.65 -12.36 13.43
CA GLN A 215 14.57 -11.53 14.64
C GLN A 215 13.40 -10.53 14.59
N ASN A 216 12.83 -10.26 13.41
CA ASN A 216 11.64 -9.42 13.28
C ASN A 216 10.36 -10.25 13.44
N THR A 217 9.99 -10.49 14.70
CA THR A 217 8.82 -11.31 15.08
C THR A 217 7.49 -10.79 14.57
N TYR A 218 7.38 -9.49 14.25
CA TYR A 218 6.16 -8.94 13.65
C TYR A 218 5.87 -9.61 12.30
N TYR A 219 6.87 -9.70 11.42
CA TYR A 219 6.74 -10.31 10.11
C TYR A 219 6.87 -11.83 10.17
N SER A 220 7.89 -12.35 10.85
CA SER A 220 8.19 -13.79 10.81
C SER A 220 7.02 -14.63 11.33
N ALA A 221 6.37 -14.23 12.43
CA ALA A 221 5.20 -14.93 12.97
C ALA A 221 3.97 -14.86 12.06
N ARG A 222 3.81 -13.79 11.26
CA ARG A 222 2.65 -13.59 10.37
C ARG A 222 2.84 -14.20 8.99
N LEU A 223 4.08 -14.48 8.60
CA LEU A 223 4.44 -15.03 7.29
C LEU A 223 4.83 -16.51 7.34
N GLN A 224 5.00 -17.10 8.53
CA GLN A 224 5.46 -18.49 8.73
C GLN A 224 4.66 -19.55 7.95
N GLN A 225 3.39 -19.28 7.67
CA GLN A 225 2.49 -20.18 6.93
C GLN A 225 2.71 -20.18 5.41
N TYR A 226 3.52 -19.25 4.89
CA TYR A 226 3.79 -19.14 3.46
C TYR A 226 5.23 -19.53 3.18
N GLN A 227 5.44 -20.31 2.12
CA GLN A 227 6.78 -20.59 1.62
C GLN A 227 7.48 -19.26 1.30
N ILE A 228 8.65 -19.03 1.88
CA ILE A 228 9.43 -17.80 1.66
C ILE A 228 9.65 -17.63 0.15
N TRP A 229 9.48 -16.39 -0.33
CA TRP A 229 9.57 -16.00 -1.75
C TRP A 229 8.45 -16.48 -2.66
N SER A 230 7.48 -17.26 -2.17
CA SER A 230 6.24 -17.52 -2.93
C SER A 230 5.47 -16.23 -3.22
N GLU A 231 4.62 -16.25 -4.25
CA GLU A 231 3.72 -15.14 -4.58
C GLU A 231 2.90 -14.69 -3.36
N ARG A 232 2.34 -15.66 -2.62
CA ARG A 232 1.60 -15.38 -1.38
C ARG A 232 2.47 -14.75 -0.31
N TRP A 233 3.70 -15.22 -0.12
CA TRP A 233 4.61 -14.63 0.86
C TRP A 233 4.94 -13.18 0.50
N ARG A 234 5.30 -12.91 -0.77
CA ARG A 234 5.63 -11.55 -1.25
C ARG A 234 4.45 -10.61 -1.09
N TRP A 235 3.26 -11.06 -1.48
CA TRP A 235 2.02 -10.27 -1.34
C TRP A 235 1.74 -9.94 0.12
N ASN A 236 1.78 -10.93 1.01
CA ASN A 236 1.48 -10.73 2.42
C ASN A 236 2.55 -9.90 3.13
N CYS A 237 3.83 -10.04 2.77
CA CYS A 237 4.89 -9.17 3.30
C CYS A 237 4.64 -7.70 2.97
N ILE A 238 4.33 -7.38 1.71
CA ILE A 238 3.97 -6.01 1.30
C ILE A 238 2.70 -5.57 2.03
N ALA A 239 1.67 -6.41 2.06
CA ALA A 239 0.39 -6.07 2.68
C ALA A 239 0.51 -5.76 4.17
N LEU A 240 1.40 -6.42 4.92
CA LEU A 240 1.61 -6.13 6.34
C LEU A 240 2.15 -4.71 6.58
N ASP A 241 3.09 -4.24 5.77
CA ASP A 241 3.58 -2.87 5.85
C ASP A 241 2.53 -1.87 5.32
N GLN A 242 1.98 -2.12 4.13
CA GLN A 242 1.02 -1.22 3.49
C GLN A 242 -0.26 -1.04 4.33
N LYS A 243 -0.71 -2.10 5.03
CA LYS A 243 -1.86 -2.03 5.94
C LYS A 243 -1.59 -1.11 7.12
N ARG A 244 -0.40 -1.16 7.73
CA ARG A 244 -0.02 -0.26 8.82
C ARG A 244 -0.10 1.20 8.37
N ARG A 245 0.42 1.51 7.17
CA ARG A 245 0.41 2.87 6.60
C ARG A 245 -1.01 3.34 6.29
N LEU A 246 -1.82 2.49 5.65
CA LEU A 246 -3.23 2.76 5.38
C LEU A 246 -4.01 3.06 6.67
N GLU A 247 -3.84 2.25 7.72
CA GLU A 247 -4.53 2.48 8.99
C GLU A 247 -4.11 3.79 9.66
N ALA A 248 -2.84 4.17 9.58
CA ALA A 248 -2.38 5.46 10.11
C ALA A 248 -3.03 6.65 9.36
N ILE A 249 -3.09 6.59 8.02
CA ILE A 249 -3.77 7.60 7.19
C ILE A 249 -5.25 7.67 7.56
N HIS A 250 -5.91 6.51 7.65
CA HIS A 250 -7.31 6.40 8.00
C HIS A 250 -7.62 7.04 9.36
N GLN A 251 -6.80 6.78 10.37
CA GLN A 251 -6.98 7.34 11.71
C GLN A 251 -6.84 8.86 11.74
N VAL A 252 -5.90 9.44 10.98
CA VAL A 252 -5.77 10.90 10.84
C VAL A 252 -7.02 11.49 10.19
N LEU A 253 -7.51 10.90 9.10
CA LEU A 253 -8.69 11.38 8.40
C LEU A 253 -9.96 11.29 9.27
N ALA A 254 -10.16 10.16 9.94
CA ALA A 254 -11.31 9.95 10.81
C ALA A 254 -11.34 10.95 11.98
N ARG A 255 -10.18 11.29 12.56
CA ARG A 255 -10.08 12.31 13.62
C ARG A 255 -10.41 13.70 13.09
N ASN A 256 -9.82 14.10 11.97
CA ASN A 256 -10.04 15.44 11.41
C ASN A 256 -11.49 15.65 10.95
N ALA A 257 -12.15 14.62 10.43
CA ALA A 257 -13.58 14.70 10.08
C ALA A 257 -14.48 14.95 11.30
N ARG A 258 -14.15 14.37 12.47
CA ARG A 258 -14.91 14.60 13.72
C ARG A 258 -14.76 16.02 14.25
N SER A 259 -13.59 16.65 14.06
CA SER A 259 -13.36 18.04 14.47
C SER A 259 -14.21 19.06 13.70
N TYR A 260 -14.64 18.74 12.48
CA TYR A 260 -15.55 19.59 11.70
C TYR A 260 -17.03 19.50 12.13
N HIS A 261 -17.41 18.51 12.94
CA HIS A 261 -18.79 18.34 13.43
C HIS A 261 -19.05 18.99 14.80
N HIS A 262 -18.03 19.61 15.41
CA HIS A 262 -18.12 20.26 16.73
C HIS A 262 -17.92 21.78 16.71
N ASN A 263 -17.85 22.38 15.52
CA ASN A 263 -17.91 23.82 15.30
C ASN A 263 -19.20 24.17 14.52
#